data_AF-A0AAE4MEI1-F1
#
_entry.id   AF-A0AAE4MEI1-F1
#
_cell.length_a   1.000
_cell.length_b   1.000
_cell.length_c   1.000
_cell.angle_alpha   90.00
_cell.angle_beta   90.00
_cell.angle_gamma   90.00
#
_symmetry.space_group_name_H-M   'P 1'
#
loop_
_entity.id
_entity.type
_entity.pdbx_description
1 polymer ?
#
loop_
_entity_poly.entity_id
_entity_poly.type
_entity_poly.pdbx_seq_one_letter_code
_entity_poly.pdbx_strand_id
1 'polypeptide(L)'
;MITAVVKTTTMRIGLNLQLEEEDIAILDKILQATGFESRTDYVTALLQTTIYGPSAVGQEIPADASTWIKEIREIAQTRDETRQAILDAYDAIAFPVIAMRGGKTALALLRGDIETTVLEKCGVLPAPEDLDFCMKIYQNIRRPKLLQHRTRELAETFRQAKNQGGRP
;
A
#
# COMPACT_ATOMS: atom_id res chain seq x y z
N MET A 1 12.01 1.47 -2.51
CA MET A 1 11.36 0.87 -1.31
C MET A 1 12.45 0.29 -0.44
N ILE A 2 12.58 0.76 0.79
CA ILE A 2 13.57 0.27 1.75
C ILE A 2 12.81 -0.27 2.96
N THR A 3 13.11 -1.50 3.35
CA THR A 3 12.57 -2.11 4.57
C THR A 3 13.64 -2.01 5.65
N ALA A 4 13.44 -1.15 6.65
CA ALA A 4 14.30 -1.02 7.81
C ALA A 4 13.73 -1.85 8.96
N VAL A 5 14.60 -2.57 9.69
CA VAL A 5 14.19 -3.42 10.81
C VAL A 5 14.89 -2.96 12.06
N VAL A 6 14.15 -2.29 12.95
CA VAL A 6 14.67 -1.88 14.25
C VAL A 6 14.31 -2.98 15.26
N LYS A 7 15.35 -3.57 15.86
CA LYS A 7 15.21 -4.60 16.90
C LYS A 7 15.35 -3.94 18.26
N THR A 8 14.25 -3.86 19.00
CA THR A 8 14.27 -3.56 20.44
C THR A 8 14.12 -4.88 21.21
N THR A 9 14.58 -4.93 22.45
CA THR A 9 14.68 -6.13 23.31
C THR A 9 13.37 -6.94 23.43
N THR A 10 12.23 -6.34 23.06
CA THR A 10 10.89 -6.94 23.19
C THR A 10 10.03 -6.82 21.92
N MET A 11 10.47 -6.14 20.86
CA MET A 11 9.65 -5.91 19.66
C MET A 11 10.50 -5.63 18.40
N ARG A 12 10.15 -6.28 17.29
CA ARG A 12 10.69 -5.99 15.95
C ARG A 12 9.70 -5.11 15.21
N ILE A 13 10.14 -3.92 14.79
CA ILE A 13 9.34 -3.04 13.93
C ILE A 13 9.97 -3.05 12.54
N GLY A 14 9.18 -3.47 11.55
CA GLY A 14 9.53 -3.33 10.13
C GLY A 14 8.92 -2.05 9.58
N LEU A 15 9.75 -1.12 9.11
CA LEU A 15 9.33 0.14 8.50
C LEU A 15 9.58 0.07 7.00
N ASN A 16 8.54 0.25 6.20
CA ASN A 16 8.65 0.36 4.75
C ASN A 16 8.64 1.82 4.35
N LEU A 17 9.81 2.36 4.00
CA LEU A 17 9.96 3.73 3.54
C LEU A 17 9.85 3.77 2.02
N GLN A 18 8.87 4.52 1.53
CA GLN A 18 8.83 4.97 0.14
C GLN A 18 9.57 6.30 0.07
N LEU A 19 10.63 6.32 -0.74
CA LEU A 19 11.46 7.47 -1.01
C LEU A 19 11.37 7.75 -2.51
N GLU A 20 11.50 9.01 -2.89
CA GLU A 20 11.56 9.39 -4.30
C GLU A 20 12.90 8.95 -4.92
N GLU A 21 12.97 8.87 -6.25
CA GLU A 21 14.19 8.44 -6.95
C GLU A 21 15.39 9.36 -6.64
N GLU A 22 15.15 10.66 -6.51
CA GLU A 22 16.19 11.62 -6.14
C GLU A 22 16.73 11.37 -4.72
N ASP A 23 15.85 11.09 -3.77
CA ASP A 23 16.23 10.75 -2.39
C ASP A 23 17.01 9.43 -2.32
N ILE A 24 16.63 8.44 -3.14
CA ILE A 24 17.37 7.16 -3.23
C ILE A 24 18.77 7.39 -3.81
N ALA A 25 18.91 8.23 -4.84
CA ALA A 25 20.20 8.54 -5.44
C ALA A 25 21.11 9.32 -4.48
N ILE A 26 20.55 10.21 -3.66
CA ILE A 26 21.28 10.89 -2.58
C ILE A 26 21.70 9.88 -1.52
N LEU A 27 20.81 8.97 -1.11
CA LEU A 27 21.10 7.91 -0.15
C LEU A 27 22.25 7.01 -0.64
N ASP A 28 22.24 6.62 -1.91
CA ASP A 28 23.29 5.80 -2.52
C ASP A 28 24.67 6.46 -2.50
N LYS A 29 24.72 7.77 -2.77
CA LYS A 29 25.98 8.54 -2.68
C LYS A 29 26.50 8.57 -1.25
N ILE A 30 25.61 8.71 -0.27
CA ILE A 30 25.98 8.71 1.15
C ILE A 30 26.46 7.31 1.58
N LEU A 31 25.81 6.24 1.11
CA LEU A 31 26.23 4.85 1.36
C LEU A 31 27.65 4.57 0.87
N GLN A 32 27.96 5.00 -0.37
CA GLN A 32 29.30 4.86 -0.94
C GLN A 32 30.37 5.59 -0.12
N ALA A 33 30.03 6.71 0.52
CA ALA A 33 30.94 7.49 1.34
C ALA A 33 31.07 6.98 2.79
N THR A 34 30.09 6.23 3.31
CA THR A 34 29.99 5.83 4.72
C THR A 34 30.36 4.38 4.99
N GLY A 35 30.45 3.54 3.95
CA GLY A 35 30.91 2.16 4.05
C GLY A 35 29.87 1.15 4.57
N PHE A 36 28.59 1.54 4.64
CA PHE A 36 27.49 0.63 4.99
C PHE A 36 27.18 -0.34 3.82
N GLU A 37 26.91 -1.61 4.14
CA GLU A 37 26.69 -2.67 3.13
C GLU A 37 25.32 -2.58 2.44
N SER A 38 24.32 -1.99 3.09
CA SER A 38 22.98 -1.84 2.52
C SER A 38 22.26 -0.57 2.95
N ARG A 39 21.34 -0.10 2.09
CA ARG A 39 20.44 1.03 2.39
C ARG A 39 19.62 0.80 3.65
N THR A 40 19.20 -0.45 3.86
CA THR A 40 18.47 -0.86 5.06
C THR A 40 19.32 -0.69 6.31
N ASP A 41 20.58 -1.11 6.28
CA ASP A 41 21.48 -1.00 7.44
C ASP A 41 21.81 0.45 7.75
N TYR A 42 22.05 1.25 6.72
CA TYR A 42 22.27 2.69 6.88
C TYR A 42 21.06 3.39 7.50
N VAL A 43 19.86 3.16 6.98
CA VAL A 43 18.63 3.76 7.51
C VAL A 43 18.33 3.24 8.92
N THR A 44 18.59 1.97 9.19
CA THR A 44 18.43 1.39 10.52
C THR A 44 19.40 2.02 11.52
N ALA A 45 20.67 2.20 11.15
CA ALA A 45 21.68 2.86 11.98
C ALA A 45 21.40 4.35 12.16
N LEU A 46 20.89 5.03 11.12
CA LEU A 46 20.45 6.42 11.18
C LEU A 46 19.26 6.57 12.13
N LEU A 47 18.26 5.70 12.02
CA LEU A 47 17.12 5.67 12.93
C LEU A 47 17.56 5.39 14.36
N GLN A 48 18.46 4.42 14.56
CA GLN A 48 19.03 4.14 15.87
C GLN A 48 19.78 5.34 16.44
N THR A 49 20.62 5.99 15.64
CA THR A 49 21.38 7.18 16.07
C THR A 49 20.47 8.37 16.35
N THR A 50 19.40 8.53 15.57
CA THR A 50 18.42 9.62 15.73
C THR A 50 17.56 9.42 16.98
N ILE A 51 17.15 8.17 17.23
CA ILE A 51 16.29 7.81 18.36
C ILE A 51 17.08 7.74 19.67
N TYR A 52 18.33 7.29 19.61
CA TYR A 52 19.10 6.96 20.82
C TYR A 52 20.42 7.73 20.98
N GLY A 53 20.81 8.57 20.02
CA GLY A 53 22.11 9.24 20.00
C GLY A 53 23.27 8.32 19.56
N PRO A 54 24.49 8.86 19.38
CA PRO A 54 25.64 8.12 18.81
C PRO A 54 26.21 6.99 19.70
N SER A 55 25.69 6.81 20.92
CA SER A 55 26.30 5.93 21.95
C SER A 55 25.38 4.81 22.45
N ALA A 56 24.41 4.39 21.63
CA ALA A 56 23.24 3.66 22.11
C ALA A 56 23.27 2.13 21.92
N VAL A 57 24.32 1.47 22.41
CA VAL A 57 24.22 0.02 22.61
C VAL A 57 23.54 -0.21 23.96
N GLY A 58 22.24 -0.52 23.93
CA GLY A 58 21.50 -1.08 25.07
C GLY A 58 20.80 -0.12 26.04
N GLN A 59 20.50 1.13 25.64
CA GLN A 59 19.74 2.05 26.49
C GLN A 59 18.23 2.09 26.15
N GLU A 60 17.39 2.32 27.17
CA GLU A 60 15.93 2.43 27.05
C GLU A 60 15.51 3.70 26.31
N ILE A 61 14.36 3.61 25.62
CA ILE A 61 13.80 4.67 24.78
C ILE A 61 13.54 5.93 25.63
N PRO A 62 14.09 7.11 25.26
CA PRO A 62 13.78 8.37 25.91
C PRO A 62 12.27 8.66 25.91
N ALA A 63 11.75 9.17 27.04
CA ALA A 63 10.32 9.39 27.23
C ALA A 63 9.71 10.40 26.23
N ASP A 64 10.51 11.28 25.64
CA ASP A 64 10.14 12.25 24.61
C ASP A 64 10.03 11.65 23.20
N ALA A 65 10.88 10.66 22.86
CA ALA A 65 10.78 9.88 21.62
C ALA A 65 9.51 9.01 21.57
N SER A 66 8.90 8.71 22.72
CA SER A 66 7.65 7.93 22.80
C SER A 66 6.47 8.60 22.09
N THR A 67 6.41 9.94 22.11
CA THR A 67 5.35 10.71 21.45
C THR A 67 5.51 10.64 19.93
N TRP A 68 6.72 10.84 19.43
CA TRP A 68 7.01 10.76 17.99
C TRP A 68 6.83 9.35 17.42
N ILE A 69 7.26 8.31 18.16
CA ILE A 69 7.02 6.91 17.79
C ILE A 69 5.52 6.59 17.78
N LYS A 70 4.76 7.16 18.73
CA LYS A 70 3.30 7.02 18.79
C LYS A 70 2.64 7.71 17.59
N GLU A 71 3.05 8.93 17.24
CA GLU A 71 2.56 9.65 16.07
C GLU A 71 2.87 8.91 14.76
N ILE A 72 4.10 8.39 14.59
CA ILE A 72 4.45 7.57 13.41
C ILE A 72 3.60 6.31 13.36
N ARG A 73 3.39 5.66 14.50
CA ARG A 73 2.54 4.46 14.58
C ARG A 73 1.10 4.78 14.20
N GLU A 74 0.55 5.88 14.70
CA GLU A 74 -0.80 6.33 14.39
C GLU A 74 -0.93 6.66 12.90
N ILE A 75 0.02 7.39 12.31
CA ILE A 75 0.05 7.70 10.87
C ILE A 75 0.14 6.41 10.03
N ALA A 76 1.01 5.47 10.41
CA ALA A 76 1.16 4.20 9.72
C ALA A 76 -0.12 3.36 9.81
N GLN A 77 -0.75 3.30 10.99
CA GLN A 77 -1.99 2.59 11.21
C GLN A 77 -3.16 3.19 10.42
N THR A 78 -3.31 4.51 10.42
CA THR A 78 -4.33 5.20 9.61
C THR A 78 -4.11 4.95 8.11
N ARG A 79 -2.86 4.92 7.64
CA ARG A 79 -2.54 4.57 6.25
C ARG A 79 -2.92 3.14 5.90
N ASP A 80 -2.65 2.18 6.78
CA ASP A 80 -3.04 0.78 6.57
C ASP A 80 -4.56 0.59 6.60
N GLU A 81 -5.26 1.26 7.53
CA GLU A 81 -6.72 1.29 7.59
C GLU A 81 -7.35 1.90 6.32
N THR A 82 -6.79 3.02 5.86
CA THR A 82 -7.24 3.69 4.62
C THR A 82 -7.03 2.77 3.41
N ARG A 83 -5.86 2.12 3.31
CA ARG A 83 -5.56 1.17 2.22
C ARG A 83 -6.50 -0.02 2.24
N GLN A 84 -6.79 -0.57 3.41
CA GLN A 84 -7.76 -1.65 3.54
C GLN A 84 -9.16 -1.19 3.11
N ALA A 85 -9.59 0.01 3.51
CA ALA A 85 -10.86 0.58 3.10
C ALA A 85 -10.95 0.79 1.58
N ILE A 86 -9.85 1.19 0.92
CA ILE A 86 -9.78 1.27 -0.55
C ILE A 86 -10.00 -0.11 -1.18
N LEU A 87 -9.33 -1.15 -0.69
CA LEU A 87 -9.48 -2.51 -1.22
C LEU A 87 -10.91 -3.04 -1.05
N ASP A 88 -11.52 -2.75 0.10
CA ASP A 88 -12.91 -3.11 0.39
C ASP A 88 -13.88 -2.35 -0.53
N ALA A 89 -13.62 -1.07 -0.79
CA ALA A 89 -14.40 -0.28 -1.74
C ALA A 89 -14.29 -0.87 -3.15
N TYR A 90 -13.10 -1.32 -3.58
CA TYR A 90 -12.99 -2.00 -4.86
C TYR A 90 -13.82 -3.29 -4.94
N ASP A 91 -13.82 -4.11 -3.90
CA ASP A 91 -14.67 -5.30 -3.83
C ASP A 91 -16.16 -4.95 -3.87
N ALA A 92 -16.57 -3.89 -3.16
CA ALA A 92 -17.98 -3.53 -3.01
C ALA A 92 -18.59 -2.86 -4.24
N ILE A 93 -17.91 -1.88 -4.83
CA ILE A 93 -18.50 -1.00 -5.85
C ILE A 93 -17.83 -1.10 -7.22
N ALA A 94 -16.53 -1.41 -7.28
CA ALA A 94 -15.79 -1.38 -8.53
C ALA A 94 -15.55 -2.75 -9.16
N PHE A 95 -15.76 -3.85 -8.43
CA PHE A 95 -15.38 -5.21 -8.87
C PHE A 95 -15.90 -5.57 -10.26
N PRO A 96 -17.18 -5.38 -10.62
CA PRO A 96 -17.68 -5.73 -11.95
C PRO A 96 -16.99 -4.93 -13.06
N VAL A 97 -16.76 -3.63 -12.83
CA VAL A 97 -16.10 -2.74 -13.80
C VAL A 97 -14.62 -3.08 -13.92
N ILE A 98 -13.93 -3.36 -12.82
CA ILE A 98 -12.52 -3.83 -12.83
C ILE A 98 -12.43 -5.15 -13.59
N ALA A 99 -13.35 -6.08 -13.34
CA ALA A 99 -13.40 -7.36 -14.03
C ALA A 99 -13.59 -7.13 -15.53
N MET A 100 -14.61 -6.40 -15.97
CA MET A 100 -14.93 -6.36 -17.40
C MET A 100 -14.14 -5.31 -18.20
N ARG A 101 -13.76 -4.19 -17.60
CA ARG A 101 -13.18 -3.02 -18.29
C ARG A 101 -11.80 -2.60 -17.77
N GLY A 102 -11.31 -3.25 -16.72
CA GLY A 102 -9.99 -3.01 -16.14
C GLY A 102 -9.97 -1.85 -15.13
N GLY A 103 -8.90 -1.82 -14.32
CA GLY A 103 -8.77 -0.87 -13.20
C GLY A 103 -8.73 0.60 -13.60
N LYS A 104 -8.04 0.96 -14.70
CA LYS A 104 -7.99 2.36 -15.16
C LYS A 104 -9.38 2.91 -15.47
N THR A 105 -10.19 2.13 -16.17
CA THR A 105 -11.57 2.49 -16.50
C THR A 105 -12.44 2.57 -15.24
N ALA A 106 -12.25 1.64 -14.31
CA ALA A 106 -12.97 1.66 -13.04
C ALA A 106 -12.67 2.92 -12.23
N LEU A 107 -11.40 3.33 -12.12
CA LEU A 107 -11.03 4.58 -11.46
C LEU A 107 -11.58 5.80 -12.20
N ALA A 108 -11.51 5.84 -13.52
CA ALA A 108 -12.06 6.97 -14.28
C ALA A 108 -13.58 7.16 -14.07
N LEU A 109 -14.33 6.08 -13.84
CA LEU A 109 -15.79 6.12 -13.69
C LEU A 109 -16.26 6.22 -12.24
N LEU A 110 -15.55 5.56 -11.30
CA LEU A 110 -16.05 5.34 -9.94
C LEU A 110 -15.16 5.97 -8.86
N ARG A 111 -14.15 6.77 -9.23
CA ARG A 111 -13.23 7.39 -8.26
C ARG A 111 -13.96 8.15 -7.16
N GLY A 112 -14.93 8.99 -7.52
CA GLY A 112 -15.69 9.76 -6.53
C GLY A 112 -16.44 8.88 -5.53
N ASP A 113 -17.02 7.77 -5.99
CA ASP A 113 -17.75 6.83 -5.13
C ASP A 113 -16.79 6.06 -4.19
N ILE A 114 -15.61 5.68 -4.71
CA ILE A 114 -14.54 5.03 -3.93
C ILE A 114 -14.03 5.99 -2.86
N GLU A 115 -13.71 7.23 -3.24
CA GLU A 115 -13.24 8.27 -2.33
C GLU A 115 -14.27 8.57 -1.24
N THR A 116 -15.55 8.67 -1.60
CA THR A 116 -16.66 8.87 -0.65
C THR A 116 -16.76 7.70 0.32
N THR A 117 -16.71 6.45 -0.18
CA THR A 117 -16.78 5.25 0.67
C THR A 117 -15.62 5.19 1.67
N VAL A 118 -14.41 5.55 1.24
CA VAL A 118 -13.23 5.57 2.12
C VAL A 118 -13.32 6.70 3.14
N LEU A 119 -13.79 7.88 2.71
CA LEU A 119 -14.02 9.01 3.60
C LEU A 119 -15.06 8.67 4.68
N GLU A 120 -16.15 8.01 4.33
CA GLU A 120 -17.18 7.59 5.29
C GLU A 120 -16.64 6.57 6.31
N LYS A 121 -15.77 5.65 5.88
CA LYS A 121 -15.21 4.60 6.74
C LYS A 121 -14.07 5.07 7.64
N CYS A 122 -13.17 5.88 7.09
CA CYS A 122 -11.91 6.23 7.73
C CYS A 122 -11.84 7.71 8.15
N GLY A 123 -12.82 8.54 7.77
CA GLY A 123 -12.81 9.98 8.03
C GLY A 123 -11.74 10.74 7.23
N VAL A 124 -11.08 10.08 6.26
CA VAL A 124 -9.96 10.63 5.49
C VAL A 124 -10.17 10.36 4.01
N LEU A 125 -9.91 11.37 3.18
CA LEU A 125 -9.89 11.22 1.73
C LEU A 125 -8.60 10.50 1.32
N PRO A 126 -8.66 9.40 0.54
CA PRO A 126 -7.46 8.68 0.15
C PRO A 126 -6.62 9.50 -0.83
N ALA A 127 -5.30 9.39 -0.71
CA ALA A 127 -4.38 10.00 -1.66
C ALA A 127 -4.49 9.33 -3.05
N PRO A 128 -4.36 10.07 -4.16
CA PRO A 128 -4.37 9.51 -5.52
C PRO A 128 -3.42 8.33 -5.69
N GLU A 129 -2.24 8.41 -5.10
CA GLU A 129 -1.18 7.40 -5.22
C GLU A 129 -1.56 6.11 -4.49
N ASP A 130 -2.28 6.22 -3.37
CA ASP A 130 -2.77 5.06 -2.62
C ASP A 130 -3.89 4.33 -3.39
N LEU A 131 -4.73 5.03 -4.16
CA LEU A 131 -5.72 4.40 -5.06
C LEU A 131 -5.01 3.57 -6.14
N ASP A 132 -4.06 4.16 -6.86
CA ASP A 132 -3.34 3.46 -7.93
C ASP A 132 -2.50 2.28 -7.40
N PHE A 133 -1.88 2.46 -6.24
CA PHE A 133 -1.11 1.41 -5.56
C PHE A 133 -2.02 0.25 -5.13
N CYS A 134 -3.12 0.54 -4.43
CA CYS A 134 -4.09 -0.47 -4.02
C CYS A 134 -4.74 -1.16 -5.21
N MET A 135 -4.98 -0.49 -6.33
CA MET A 135 -5.54 -1.11 -7.54
C MET A 135 -4.62 -2.20 -8.10
N LYS A 136 -3.29 -1.95 -8.12
CA LYS A 136 -2.30 -2.97 -8.55
C LYS A 136 -2.31 -4.18 -7.62
N ILE A 137 -2.33 -3.94 -6.32
CA ILE A 137 -2.42 -5.00 -5.30
C ILE A 137 -3.71 -5.81 -5.47
N TYR A 138 -4.83 -5.10 -5.58
CA TYR A 138 -6.16 -5.69 -5.73
C TYR A 138 -6.25 -6.61 -6.95
N GLN A 139 -5.81 -6.14 -8.11
CA GLN A 139 -5.82 -6.95 -9.34
C GLN A 139 -4.98 -8.22 -9.21
N ASN A 140 -3.85 -8.16 -8.51
CA ASN A 140 -3.00 -9.33 -8.27
C ASN A 140 -3.66 -10.33 -7.31
N ILE A 141 -4.16 -9.85 -6.17
CA ILE A 141 -4.80 -10.70 -5.15
C ILE A 141 -6.11 -11.30 -5.66
N ARG A 142 -6.92 -10.50 -6.35
CA ARG A 142 -8.26 -10.89 -6.83
C ARG A 142 -8.26 -11.45 -8.24
N ARG A 143 -7.10 -11.63 -8.88
CA ARG A 143 -6.97 -12.17 -10.25
C ARG A 143 -7.83 -13.41 -10.50
N PRO A 144 -7.87 -14.43 -9.61
CA PRO A 144 -8.70 -15.61 -9.83
C PRO A 144 -10.20 -15.28 -9.86
N LYS A 145 -10.67 -14.41 -8.95
CA LYS A 145 -12.08 -13.98 -8.88
C LYS A 145 -12.48 -13.14 -10.10
N LEU A 146 -11.61 -12.23 -10.53
CA LEU A 146 -11.82 -11.41 -11.73
C LEU A 146 -11.95 -12.29 -12.98
N LEU A 147 -11.09 -13.30 -13.13
CA LEU A 147 -11.18 -14.27 -14.23
C LEU A 147 -12.47 -15.10 -14.17
N GLN A 148 -12.85 -15.58 -12.98
CA GLN A 148 -14.08 -16.35 -12.81
C GLN A 148 -15.32 -15.52 -13.19
N HIS A 149 -15.35 -14.25 -12.80
CA HIS A 149 -16.44 -13.33 -13.17
C HIS A 149 -16.51 -13.14 -14.70
N ARG A 150 -15.38 -12.83 -15.35
CA ARG A 150 -15.31 -12.72 -16.82
C ARG A 150 -15.82 -13.96 -17.54
N THR A 151 -15.41 -15.14 -17.06
CA THR A 151 -15.84 -16.42 -17.65
C THR A 151 -17.34 -16.64 -17.50
N ARG A 152 -17.92 -16.26 -16.35
CA ARG A 152 -19.36 -16.35 -16.11
C ARG A 152 -20.15 -15.44 -17.06
N GLU A 153 -19.77 -14.16 -17.14
CA GLU A 153 -20.40 -13.19 -18.03
C GLU A 153 -20.31 -13.62 -19.51
N LEU A 154 -19.16 -14.16 -19.91
CA LEU A 154 -18.98 -14.70 -21.26
C LEU A 154 -19.91 -15.90 -21.52
N ALA A 155 -20.02 -16.84 -20.58
CA ALA A 155 -20.90 -17.99 -20.71
C ALA A 155 -22.39 -17.60 -20.77
N GLU A 156 -22.80 -16.60 -20.00
CA GLU A 156 -24.16 -16.05 -20.06
C GLU A 156 -24.44 -15.35 -21.38
N THR A 157 -23.50 -14.57 -21.88
CA THR A 157 -23.59 -13.92 -23.20
C THR A 157 -23.76 -14.96 -24.31
N PHE A 158 -22.98 -16.05 -24.30
CA PHE A 158 -23.14 -17.14 -25.26
C PHE A 158 -24.49 -17.84 -25.15
N ARG A 159 -24.98 -18.06 -23.92
CA ARG A 159 -26.31 -18.67 -23.70
C ARG A 159 -27.42 -17.79 -24.28
N GLN A 160 -27.34 -16.47 -24.06
CA GLN A 160 -28.31 -15.51 -24.59
C GLN A 160 -28.28 -15.45 -26.13
N ALA A 161 -27.08 -15.39 -26.72
CA ALA A 161 -26.92 -15.39 -28.18
C ALA A 161 -27.50 -16.66 -28.84
N LYS A 162 -27.28 -17.83 -28.22
CA LYS A 162 -27.82 -19.11 -28.69
C LYS A 162 -29.36 -19.17 -28.60
N ASN A 163 -29.95 -18.58 -27.56
CA ASN A 163 -31.40 -18.52 -27.38
C ASN A 163 -32.09 -17.52 -28.32
N GLN A 164 -31.36 -16.54 -28.85
CA GLN A 164 -31.87 -15.56 -29.81
C GLN A 164 -31.69 -15.98 -31.28
N GLY A 165 -31.24 -17.21 -31.55
CA GLY A 165 -31.15 -17.77 -32.91
C GLY A 165 -29.93 -17.33 -33.72
N GLY A 166 -28.96 -16.63 -33.12
CA GLY A 166 -27.70 -16.29 -33.78
C GLY A 166 -26.74 -17.48 -33.79
N ARG A 167 -26.29 -17.92 -34.98
CA ARG A 167 -25.13 -18.82 -35.10
C ARG A 167 -23.87 -18.13 -34.54
N PRO A 168 -22.97 -18.89 -33.88
CA PRO A 168 -21.74 -18.35 -33.29
C PRO A 168 -20.83 -17.70 -34.34
#